data_AF-A0A7H4KQX4-F1
#
_entry.id   AF-A0A7H4KQX4-F1
#
_cell.length_a   1.000
_cell.length_b   1.000
_cell.length_c   1.000
_cell.angle_alpha   90.00
_cell.angle_beta   90.00
_cell.angle_gamma   90.00
#
_symmetry.space_group_name_H-M   'P 1'
#
loop_
_entity.id
_entity.type
_entity.pdbx_description
1 polymer ?
#
loop_
_entity_poly.entity_id
_entity_poly.type
_entity_poly.pdbx_seq_one_letter_code
_entity_poly.pdbx_strand_id
1 'polypeptide(L)'
;MWSLVGIVLIIFTVTAATEANYSHKIQSYKGRLVMTKKDVTRYTSSRTGGLYDYAPLDALKYKDHLKKHEVKVGDRWENASHKAYNSKIVYTVEDADEQNITLPVFNYWGTVMKVNGKKSTIENDNGLVSIKGTGKRTIVEVSSTYPTTMILSLLISSITFIFLFTRYLIRCCGEMKID
;
A
#
# COMPACT_ATOMS: atom_id res chain seq x y z
N MET A 1 25.07 13.04 21.98
CA MET A 1 25.13 11.64 21.52
C MET A 1 23.84 10.85 21.76
N TRP A 2 23.22 10.93 22.95
CA TRP A 2 21.97 10.19 23.26
C TRP A 2 20.74 10.61 22.43
N SER A 3 20.65 11.87 21.96
CA SER A 3 19.54 12.34 21.11
C SER A 3 19.56 11.75 19.69
N LEU A 4 20.75 11.56 19.12
CA LEU A 4 20.94 10.92 17.80
C LEU A 4 20.54 9.44 17.84
N VAL A 5 20.90 8.74 18.91
CA VAL A 5 20.48 7.34 19.15
C VAL A 5 18.94 7.26 19.21
N GLY A 6 18.28 8.21 19.91
CA GLY A 6 16.83 8.28 19.96
C GLY A 6 16.16 8.49 18.59
N ILE A 7 16.70 9.38 17.76
CA ILE A 7 16.19 9.63 16.40
C ILE A 7 16.35 8.38 15.52
N VAL A 8 17.50 7.72 15.57
CA VAL A 8 17.75 6.47 14.82
C VAL A 8 16.76 5.38 15.24
N LEU A 9 16.50 5.23 16.55
CA LEU A 9 15.52 4.28 17.05
C LEU A 9 14.11 4.58 16.55
N ILE A 10 13.69 5.86 16.51
CA ILE A 10 12.37 6.26 15.98
C ILE A 10 12.26 5.97 14.48
N ILE A 11 13.30 6.27 13.69
CA ILE A 11 13.29 5.96 12.25
C ILE A 11 13.21 4.45 12.03
N PHE A 12 13.94 3.66 12.82
CA PHE A 12 13.93 2.21 12.75
C PHE A 12 12.56 1.62 13.12
N THR A 13 11.92 2.13 14.18
CA THR A 13 10.57 1.68 14.58
C THR A 13 9.50 2.05 13.55
N VAL A 14 9.55 3.26 12.97
CA VAL A 14 8.61 3.66 11.90
C VAL A 14 8.80 2.79 10.65
N THR A 15 10.04 2.46 10.30
CA THR A 15 10.35 1.57 9.17
C THR A 15 9.79 0.16 9.42
N ALA A 16 10.08 -0.43 10.59
CA ALA A 16 9.58 -1.75 10.96
C ALA A 16 8.04 -1.79 11.05
N ALA A 17 7.40 -0.74 11.57
CA ALA A 17 5.94 -0.65 11.64
C ALA A 17 5.31 -0.55 10.23
N THR A 18 5.97 0.15 9.31
CA THR A 18 5.53 0.25 7.92
C THR A 18 5.63 -1.11 7.23
N GLU A 19 6.73 -1.84 7.40
CA GLU A 19 6.93 -3.20 6.89
C GLU A 19 5.89 -4.20 7.46
N ALA A 20 5.67 -4.15 8.77
CA ALA A 20 4.66 -4.98 9.44
C ALA A 20 3.24 -4.67 8.92
N ASN A 21 2.93 -3.41 8.64
CA ASN A 21 1.64 -2.99 8.12
C ASN A 21 1.39 -3.51 6.69
N TYR A 22 2.41 -3.46 5.81
CA TYR A 22 2.31 -4.09 4.49
C TYR A 22 2.17 -5.61 4.58
N SER A 23 2.86 -6.25 5.52
CA SER A 23 2.81 -7.72 5.67
C SER A 23 1.65 -8.23 6.53
N HIS A 24 0.79 -7.35 7.04
CA HIS A 24 -0.23 -7.73 8.02
C HIS A 24 -1.30 -8.67 7.44
N LYS A 25 -1.67 -8.47 6.17
CA LYS A 25 -2.71 -9.28 5.50
C LYS A 25 -2.12 -10.42 4.66
N ILE A 26 -0.90 -10.25 4.19
CA ILE A 26 -0.26 -11.11 3.19
C ILE A 26 1.22 -11.22 3.49
N GLN A 27 1.80 -12.42 3.34
CA GLN A 27 3.24 -12.57 3.45
C GLN A 27 3.91 -11.87 2.26
N SER A 28 4.74 -10.87 2.54
CA SER A 28 5.42 -10.09 1.52
C SER A 28 6.92 -10.37 1.52
N TYR A 29 7.56 -10.28 0.35
CA TYR A 29 9.01 -10.32 0.23
C TYR A 29 9.55 -8.94 -0.12
N LYS A 30 10.70 -8.61 0.48
CA LYS A 30 11.45 -7.40 0.17
C LYS A 30 12.23 -7.61 -1.13
N GLY A 31 11.63 -7.26 -2.26
CA GLY A 31 12.27 -7.39 -3.57
C GLY A 31 11.36 -6.90 -4.69
N ARG A 32 11.92 -6.09 -5.61
CA ARG A 32 11.13 -5.43 -6.65
C ARG A 32 10.43 -6.46 -7.53
N LEU A 33 9.10 -6.38 -7.59
CA LEU A 33 8.42 -6.65 -8.83
C LEU A 33 8.93 -5.59 -9.81
N VAL A 34 9.95 -5.93 -10.62
CA VAL A 34 10.55 -4.97 -11.55
C VAL A 34 9.53 -4.63 -12.63
N MET A 35 8.71 -3.63 -12.34
CA MET A 35 7.93 -2.86 -13.30
C MET A 35 8.85 -1.79 -13.88
N THR A 36 8.74 -1.50 -15.19
CA THR A 36 9.66 -0.56 -15.81
C THR A 36 9.40 0.85 -15.27
N LYS A 37 10.41 1.74 -15.32
CA LYS A 37 10.30 3.13 -14.83
C LYS A 37 9.12 3.91 -15.45
N LYS A 38 8.69 3.52 -16.66
CA LYS A 38 7.53 4.09 -17.36
C LYS A 38 6.19 3.65 -16.74
N ASP A 39 6.14 2.43 -16.22
CA ASP A 39 4.95 1.83 -15.60
C ASP A 39 4.76 2.36 -14.17
N VAL A 40 5.85 2.56 -13.44
CA VAL A 40 5.90 2.98 -12.02
C VAL A 40 5.36 4.40 -11.78
N THR A 41 5.57 5.33 -12.72
CA THR A 41 5.08 6.72 -12.61
C THR A 41 3.57 6.86 -12.55
N ARG A 42 2.80 5.84 -12.96
CA ARG A 42 1.34 5.85 -12.86
C ARG A 42 0.80 5.38 -11.51
N TYR A 43 1.64 4.72 -10.69
CA TYR A 43 1.20 3.99 -9.50
C TYR A 43 1.93 4.37 -8.20
N THR A 44 2.94 5.24 -8.25
CA THR A 44 3.73 5.58 -7.07
C THR A 44 3.95 7.08 -6.91
N SER A 45 3.75 7.58 -5.68
CA SER A 45 4.29 8.86 -5.25
C SER A 45 5.76 8.65 -4.89
N SER A 46 6.66 9.14 -5.74
CA SER A 46 8.10 9.15 -5.46
C SER A 46 8.37 9.92 -4.16
N ARG A 47 8.81 9.23 -3.10
CA ARG A 47 9.45 9.87 -1.92
C ARG A 47 10.83 9.27 -1.67
N THR A 48 11.70 10.14 -1.15
CA THR A 48 13.06 9.88 -0.71
C THR A 48 13.07 8.74 0.32
N GLY A 49 13.59 7.58 -0.05
CA GLY A 49 13.54 6.35 0.76
C GLY A 49 13.73 5.04 -0.03
N GLY A 50 13.54 5.10 -1.36
CA GLY A 50 13.79 3.99 -2.27
C GLY A 50 12.52 3.22 -2.67
N LEU A 51 12.50 2.75 -3.92
CA LEU A 51 11.45 1.89 -4.48
C LEU A 51 11.65 0.45 -3.98
N TYR A 52 11.11 0.14 -2.81
CA TYR A 52 10.90 -1.23 -2.38
C TYR A 52 9.43 -1.57 -2.62
N ASP A 53 9.13 -2.25 -3.73
CA ASP A 53 7.85 -2.93 -3.86
C ASP A 53 7.89 -4.12 -2.92
N TYR A 54 7.08 -4.05 -1.87
CA TYR A 54 6.64 -5.25 -1.20
C TYR A 54 5.68 -5.92 -2.18
N ALA A 55 5.95 -7.17 -2.52
CA ALA A 55 5.05 -7.97 -3.33
C ALA A 55 4.65 -9.22 -2.53
N PRO A 56 3.37 -9.65 -2.58
CA PRO A 56 2.97 -10.90 -1.96
C PRO A 56 3.72 -12.07 -2.59
N LEU A 57 4.30 -12.93 -1.77
CA LEU A 57 5.09 -14.09 -2.23
C LEU A 57 4.29 -14.96 -3.20
N ASP A 58 3.04 -15.26 -2.83
CA ASP A 58 2.16 -16.11 -3.61
C ASP A 58 1.74 -15.48 -4.94
N ALA A 59 1.78 -14.14 -5.07
CA ALA A 59 1.44 -13.45 -6.31
C ALA A 59 2.59 -13.44 -7.32
N LEU A 60 3.82 -13.76 -6.90
CA LEU A 60 5.00 -13.67 -7.77
C LEU A 60 4.94 -14.64 -8.96
N LYS A 61 4.24 -15.77 -8.82
CA LYS A 61 3.98 -16.70 -9.94
C LYS A 61 3.19 -16.07 -11.08
N TYR A 62 2.49 -14.95 -10.84
CA TYR A 62 1.68 -14.24 -11.82
C TYR A 62 2.35 -12.96 -12.36
N LYS A 63 3.65 -12.76 -12.12
CA LYS A 63 4.40 -11.54 -12.44
C LYS A 63 4.14 -10.99 -13.85
N ASP A 64 4.06 -11.86 -14.86
CA ASP A 64 3.88 -11.42 -16.24
C ASP A 64 2.46 -10.90 -16.52
N HIS A 65 1.44 -11.49 -15.88
CA HIS A 65 0.06 -10.99 -15.92
C HIS A 65 -0.09 -9.66 -15.15
N LEU A 66 0.56 -9.56 -13.98
CA LEU A 66 0.57 -8.35 -13.16
C LEU A 66 1.17 -7.15 -13.92
N LYS A 67 2.25 -7.37 -14.69
CA LYS A 67 2.87 -6.33 -15.53
C LYS A 67 1.96 -5.85 -16.66
N LYS A 68 1.13 -6.73 -17.20
CA LYS A 68 0.21 -6.42 -18.30
C LYS A 68 -1.12 -5.83 -17.83
N HIS A 69 -1.35 -5.76 -16.51
CA HIS A 69 -2.65 -5.42 -15.92
C HIS A 69 -3.79 -6.35 -16.37
N GLU A 70 -3.48 -7.62 -16.63
CA GLU A 70 -4.48 -8.64 -16.91
C GLU A 70 -5.24 -8.98 -15.61
N VAL A 71 -6.55 -9.20 -15.74
CA VAL A 71 -7.41 -9.66 -14.65
C VAL A 71 -7.65 -11.15 -14.82
N LYS A 72 -7.79 -11.89 -13.72
CA LYS A 72 -8.17 -13.30 -13.78
C LYS A 72 -9.68 -13.42 -13.57
N VAL A 73 -10.42 -13.92 -14.56
CA VAL A 73 -11.86 -14.20 -14.49
C VAL A 73 -12.03 -15.71 -14.47
N GLY A 74 -12.54 -16.24 -13.35
CA GLY A 74 -12.50 -17.67 -13.06
C GLY A 74 -11.06 -18.18 -13.06
N ASP A 75 -10.72 -18.99 -14.06
CA ASP A 75 -9.37 -19.55 -14.26
C ASP A 75 -8.60 -18.94 -15.45
N ARG A 76 -9.17 -17.94 -16.13
CA ARG A 76 -8.60 -17.34 -17.34
C ARG A 76 -8.07 -15.94 -17.07
N TRP A 77 -6.92 -15.62 -17.65
CA TRP A 77 -6.39 -14.26 -17.65
C TRP A 77 -6.88 -13.51 -18.88
N GLU A 78 -7.41 -12.31 -18.66
CA GLU A 78 -8.06 -11.50 -19.67
C GLU A 78 -7.60 -10.05 -19.57
N ASN A 79 -7.59 -9.35 -20.71
CA ASN A 79 -7.34 -7.92 -20.74
C ASN A 79 -8.58 -7.17 -20.28
N ALA A 80 -8.44 -6.34 -19.26
CA ALA A 80 -9.49 -5.44 -18.80
C ALA A 80 -9.15 -3.99 -19.07
N SER A 81 -10.18 -3.20 -19.37
CA SER A 81 -10.04 -1.75 -19.43
C SER A 81 -9.78 -1.21 -18.03
N HIS A 82 -8.73 -0.39 -17.88
CA HIS A 82 -8.37 0.19 -16.59
C HIS A 82 -7.99 1.66 -16.71
N LYS A 83 -8.28 2.43 -15.65
CA LYS A 83 -7.87 3.82 -15.50
C LYS A 83 -7.32 4.05 -14.10
N ALA A 84 -6.08 4.51 -14.04
CA ALA A 84 -5.45 4.94 -12.80
C ALA A 84 -5.73 6.43 -12.57
N TYR A 85 -5.99 6.77 -11.32
CA TYR A 85 -6.10 8.12 -10.77
C TYR A 85 -5.23 8.14 -9.50
N ASN A 86 -4.69 9.30 -9.11
CA ASN A 86 -3.77 9.47 -7.96
C ASN A 86 -3.65 8.28 -6.98
N SER A 87 -4.68 8.03 -6.16
CA SER A 87 -4.69 6.95 -5.15
C SER A 87 -5.72 5.84 -5.43
N LYS A 88 -6.27 5.75 -6.64
CA LYS A 88 -7.26 4.74 -7.02
C LYS A 88 -7.06 4.22 -8.44
N ILE A 89 -7.36 2.96 -8.66
CA ILE A 89 -7.47 2.37 -10.00
C ILE A 89 -8.87 1.80 -10.19
N VAL A 90 -9.43 2.03 -11.38
CA VAL A 90 -10.75 1.52 -11.76
C VAL A 90 -10.57 0.53 -12.90
N TYR A 91 -11.01 -0.70 -12.69
CA TYR A 91 -11.10 -1.75 -13.71
C TYR A 91 -12.55 -1.87 -14.18
N THR A 92 -12.73 -2.11 -15.48
CA THR A 92 -14.00 -2.51 -16.08
C THR A 92 -13.80 -3.90 -16.66
N VAL A 93 -14.52 -4.87 -16.11
CA VAL A 93 -14.50 -6.26 -16.52
C VAL A 93 -15.88 -6.60 -17.09
N GLU A 94 -15.90 -7.10 -18.32
CA GLU A 94 -17.13 -7.52 -19.01
C GLU A 94 -17.31 -9.03 -18.84
N ASP A 95 -18.56 -9.51 -18.90
CA ASP A 95 -18.96 -10.93 -18.94
C ASP A 95 -18.39 -11.84 -17.83
N ALA A 96 -18.29 -11.32 -16.62
CA ALA A 96 -17.78 -12.04 -15.45
C ALA A 96 -18.89 -12.43 -14.45
N ASP A 97 -20.11 -12.68 -14.94
CA ASP A 97 -21.23 -13.00 -14.07
C ASP A 97 -21.00 -14.28 -13.27
N GLU A 98 -21.27 -14.21 -11.96
CA GLU A 98 -21.03 -15.26 -10.96
C GLU A 98 -19.59 -15.81 -10.84
N GLN A 99 -18.66 -15.32 -11.67
CA GLN A 99 -17.26 -15.74 -11.66
C GLN A 99 -16.43 -14.89 -10.69
N ASN A 100 -15.37 -15.49 -10.17
CA ASN A 100 -14.38 -14.76 -9.39
C ASN A 100 -13.51 -13.91 -10.32
N ILE A 101 -13.43 -12.61 -10.03
CA ILE A 101 -12.58 -11.63 -10.69
C ILE A 101 -11.43 -11.31 -9.72
N THR A 102 -10.22 -11.76 -10.05
CA THR A 102 -9.01 -11.39 -9.33
C THR A 102 -8.26 -10.31 -10.09
N LEU A 103 -8.08 -9.16 -9.46
CA LEU A 103 -7.41 -8.01 -10.03
C LEU A 103 -5.90 -8.09 -9.81
N PRO A 104 -5.08 -7.51 -10.71
CA PRO A 104 -3.64 -7.39 -10.53
C PRO A 104 -3.30 -6.27 -9.54
N VAL A 105 -3.90 -6.31 -8.36
CA VAL A 105 -3.75 -5.33 -7.27
C VAL A 105 -3.54 -6.07 -5.96
N PHE A 106 -2.52 -5.68 -5.19
CA PHE A 106 -2.18 -6.32 -3.93
C PHE A 106 -3.17 -5.97 -2.82
N ASN A 107 -3.55 -6.99 -2.05
CA ASN A 107 -4.51 -6.90 -0.98
C ASN A 107 -3.83 -6.57 0.35
N TYR A 108 -3.24 -5.37 0.43
CA TYR A 108 -2.61 -4.87 1.64
C TYR A 108 -3.60 -4.41 2.71
N TRP A 109 -3.09 -4.24 3.92
CA TRP A 109 -3.87 -3.62 5.00
C TRP A 109 -4.24 -2.18 4.62
N GLY A 110 -5.53 -1.87 4.63
CA GLY A 110 -6.05 -0.58 4.17
C GLY A 110 -6.45 -0.53 2.69
N THR A 111 -6.28 -1.62 1.92
CA THR A 111 -6.88 -1.75 0.58
C THR A 111 -8.40 -1.75 0.72
N VAL A 112 -9.06 -0.85 0.01
CA VAL A 112 -10.52 -0.70 -0.02
C VAL A 112 -11.00 -0.80 -1.45
N MET A 113 -12.13 -1.48 -1.62
CA MET A 113 -12.70 -1.73 -2.92
C MET A 113 -14.18 -1.42 -2.95
N LYS A 114 -14.62 -0.92 -4.11
CA LYS A 114 -16.02 -0.75 -4.45
C LYS A 114 -16.34 -1.47 -5.75
N VAL A 115 -17.43 -2.20 -5.76
CA VAL A 115 -17.97 -2.86 -6.95
C VAL A 115 -19.24 -2.10 -7.35
N ASN A 116 -19.29 -1.60 -8.57
CA ASN A 116 -20.39 -0.79 -9.09
C ASN A 116 -20.80 0.36 -8.15
N GLY A 117 -19.79 1.02 -7.56
CA GLY A 117 -19.96 2.15 -6.63
C GLY A 117 -20.26 1.78 -5.18
N LYS A 118 -20.56 0.52 -4.86
CA LYS A 118 -20.84 0.06 -3.49
C LYS A 118 -19.60 -0.57 -2.87
N LYS A 119 -19.30 -0.23 -1.62
CA LYS A 119 -18.21 -0.86 -0.87
C LYS A 119 -18.48 -2.36 -0.77
N SER A 120 -17.46 -3.17 -1.06
CA SER A 120 -17.57 -4.63 -1.05
C SER A 120 -16.42 -5.25 -0.27
N THR A 121 -16.64 -6.47 0.22
CA THR A 121 -15.62 -7.25 0.92
C THR A 121 -14.63 -7.81 -0.09
N ILE A 122 -13.35 -7.76 0.26
CA ILE A 122 -12.27 -8.26 -0.59
C ILE A 122 -11.91 -9.68 -0.17
N GLU A 123 -12.02 -10.62 -1.09
CA GLU A 123 -11.43 -11.96 -0.97
C GLU A 123 -9.93 -11.89 -1.31
N ASN A 124 -9.13 -12.75 -0.66
CA ASN A 124 -7.69 -12.80 -0.91
C ASN A 124 -7.38 -14.03 -1.79
N ASP A 125 -6.88 -13.79 -3.00
CA ASP A 125 -6.39 -14.85 -3.87
C ASP A 125 -4.89 -14.67 -4.08
N ASN A 126 -4.07 -15.50 -3.43
CA ASN A 126 -2.60 -15.45 -3.51
C ASN A 126 -2.02 -14.03 -3.24
N GLY A 127 -2.65 -13.26 -2.37
CA GLY A 127 -2.28 -11.89 -2.04
C GLY A 127 -2.82 -10.81 -2.97
N LEU A 128 -3.65 -11.18 -3.94
CA LEU A 128 -4.37 -10.27 -4.83
C LEU A 128 -5.80 -9.97 -4.33
N VAL A 129 -6.37 -8.88 -4.84
CA VAL A 129 -7.77 -8.49 -4.60
C VAL A 129 -8.68 -9.35 -5.48
N SER A 130 -9.57 -10.14 -4.85
CA SER A 130 -10.57 -10.96 -5.55
C SER A 130 -12.00 -10.61 -5.12
N ILE A 131 -12.95 -10.73 -6.05
CA ILE A 131 -14.38 -10.55 -5.84
C ILE A 131 -15.22 -11.46 -6.73
N LYS A 132 -16.47 -11.67 -6.35
CA LYS A 132 -17.49 -12.17 -7.29
C LYS A 132 -17.96 -11.07 -8.23
N GLY A 133 -17.97 -11.35 -9.53
CA GLY A 133 -18.59 -10.51 -10.54
C GLY A 133 -20.10 -10.45 -10.38
N THR A 134 -20.71 -9.35 -10.83
CA THR A 134 -22.13 -9.04 -10.56
C THR A 134 -22.93 -8.79 -11.83
N GLY A 135 -22.67 -9.56 -12.89
CA GLY A 135 -23.36 -9.45 -14.19
C GLY A 135 -22.44 -9.23 -15.38
N LYS A 136 -23.06 -8.81 -16.51
CA LYS A 136 -22.38 -8.55 -17.79
C LYS A 136 -21.30 -7.48 -17.73
N ARG A 137 -21.37 -6.55 -16.78
CA ARG A 137 -20.38 -5.49 -16.63
C ARG A 137 -20.14 -5.21 -15.15
N THR A 138 -18.89 -5.40 -14.73
CA THR A 138 -18.45 -5.19 -13.36
C THR A 138 -17.39 -4.09 -13.33
N ILE A 139 -17.72 -2.96 -12.69
CA ILE A 139 -16.78 -1.86 -12.46
C ILE A 139 -16.20 -2.01 -11.07
N VAL A 140 -14.89 -2.23 -10.98
CA VAL A 140 -14.18 -2.40 -9.71
C VAL A 140 -13.24 -1.23 -9.47
N GLU A 141 -13.55 -0.41 -8.47
CA GLU A 141 -12.66 0.63 -7.96
C GLU A 141 -11.85 0.06 -6.80
N VAL A 142 -10.53 0.09 -6.91
CA VAL A 142 -9.60 -0.24 -5.82
C VAL A 142 -8.84 1.01 -5.42
N SER A 143 -8.77 1.25 -4.12
CA SER A 143 -8.11 2.41 -3.53
C SER A 143 -7.39 2.00 -2.25
N SER A 144 -6.52 2.87 -1.74
CA SER A 144 -5.87 2.67 -0.45
C SER A 144 -6.34 3.73 0.54
N THR A 145 -6.64 3.30 1.76
CA THR A 145 -6.91 4.17 2.90
C THR A 145 -5.87 3.93 3.97
N TYR A 146 -5.49 4.98 4.70
CA TYR A 146 -4.60 4.82 5.83
C TYR A 146 -5.31 4.06 6.95
N PRO A 147 -4.78 2.89 7.36
CA PRO A 147 -5.33 2.15 8.48
C PRO A 147 -5.27 2.97 9.78
N THR A 148 -6.22 2.76 10.69
CA THR A 148 -6.26 3.44 12.00
C THR A 148 -4.98 3.23 12.79
N THR A 149 -4.37 2.06 12.71
CA THR A 149 -3.07 1.74 13.32
C THR A 149 -1.94 2.62 12.79
N MET A 150 -1.91 2.90 11.49
CA MET A 150 -0.90 3.75 10.85
C MET A 150 -1.11 5.23 11.21
N ILE A 151 -2.37 5.68 11.26
CA ILE A 151 -2.72 7.03 11.73
C ILE A 151 -2.26 7.22 13.18
N LEU A 152 -2.56 6.26 14.06
CA LEU A 152 -2.17 6.33 15.47
C LEU A 152 -0.65 6.32 15.64
N SER A 153 0.06 5.47 14.90
CA SER A 153 1.52 5.42 14.90
C SER A 153 2.15 6.74 14.48
N LEU A 154 1.63 7.37 13.41
CA LEU A 154 2.09 8.67 12.96
C LEU A 154 1.87 9.76 14.02
N LEU A 155 0.71 9.75 14.69
CA LEU A 155 0.39 10.70 15.76
C LEU A 155 1.35 10.55 16.94
N ILE A 156 1.55 9.32 17.44
CA ILE A 156 2.47 9.04 18.54
C ILE A 156 3.90 9.46 18.17
N SER A 157 4.34 9.15 16.95
CA SER A 157 5.67 9.53 16.45
C SER A 157 5.83 11.05 16.38
N SER A 158 4.82 11.75 15.88
CA SER A 158 4.84 13.22 15.77
C SER A 158 4.83 13.90 17.13
N ILE A 159 4.00 13.44 18.07
CA ILE A 159 3.96 13.94 19.45
C ILE A 159 5.31 13.72 20.14
N THR A 160 5.87 12.52 19.99
CA THR A 160 7.19 12.18 20.55
C THR A 160 8.27 13.10 19.98
N PHE A 161 8.27 13.32 18.66
CA PHE A 161 9.21 14.21 17.99
C PHE A 161 9.09 15.64 18.52
N ILE A 162 7.88 16.20 18.59
CA ILE A 162 7.63 17.55 19.10
C ILE A 162 8.12 17.67 20.54
N PHE A 163 7.82 16.69 21.40
CA PHE A 163 8.26 16.70 22.79
C PHE A 163 9.80 16.71 22.91
N LEU A 164 10.49 15.85 22.15
CA LEU A 164 11.95 15.79 22.12
C LEU A 164 12.57 17.07 21.55
N PHE A 165 11.97 17.62 20.50
CA PHE A 165 12.42 18.85 19.86
C PHE A 165 12.26 20.05 20.79
N THR A 166 11.12 20.19 21.46
CA THR A 166 10.90 21.22 22.48
C THR A 166 11.87 21.08 23.64
N ARG A 167 12.10 19.85 24.14
CA ARG A 167 13.10 19.61 25.20
C ARG A 167 14.52 19.99 24.76
N TYR A 168 14.88 19.68 23.52
CA TYR A 168 16.16 20.09 22.93
C TYR A 168 16.29 21.63 22.89
N LEU A 169 15.27 22.32 22.39
CA LEU A 169 15.25 23.79 22.34
C LEU A 169 15.36 24.42 23.73
N ILE A 170 14.65 23.91 24.74
CA ILE A 170 14.73 24.40 26.12
C ILE A 170 16.15 24.23 26.67
N ARG A 171 16.81 23.10 26.40
CA ARG A 171 18.19 22.87 26.85
C ARG A 171 19.18 23.81 26.17
N CYS A 172 19.05 24.01 24.86
CA CYS A 172 19.89 24.96 24.11
C CYS A 172 19.65 26.43 24.54
N CYS A 173 18.41 26.83 24.84
CA CYS A 173 18.11 28.17 25.34
C CYS A 173 18.48 28.36 26.82
N GLY A 174 18.42 27.31 27.65
CA GLY A 174 18.82 27.37 29.06
C GLY A 174 20.32 27.48 29.27
N GLU A 175 21.13 26.97 28.34
CA GLU A 175 22.59 27.15 28.33
C GLU A 175 23.03 28.56 27.87
N MET A 176 22.13 29.41 27.36
CA MET A 176 22.43 30.80 26.94
C MET A 176 22.21 31.86 28.03
N LYS A 177 22.08 31.48 29.30
CA LYS A 177 22.04 32.43 30.44
C LYS A 177 23.03 32.05 31.53
N ILE A 178 24.32 32.20 31.25
CA ILE A 178 25.33 32.61 32.23
C ILE A 178 26.33 33.50 31.47
N ASP A 179 26.14 34.81 31.58
CA ASP A 179 27.16 35.85 31.77
C ASP A 179 26.45 37.16 32.15
#